data_AF-A0A1V5TEI2-F1
#
_entry.id   AF-A0A1V5TEI2-F1
#
_cell.length_a   1.000
_cell.length_b   1.000
_cell.length_c   1.000
_cell.angle_alpha   90.00
_cell.angle_beta   90.00
_cell.angle_gamma   90.00
#
_symmetry.space_group_name_H-M   'P 1'
#
loop_
_entity.id
_entity.type
_entity.pdbx_description
1 polymer ?
#
loop_
_entity_poly.entity_id
_entity_poly.type
_entity_poly.pdbx_seq_one_letter_code
_entity_poly.pdbx_strand_id
1 'polypeptide(L)' 'MAFRDQQKFLDYLKKFESRMERKELEDYKMFVKRQKDDEDFDTISMKRLKELYDKYYTSVDKSKFDNLFKKSNESGN' A
#
# COMPACT_ATOMS: atom_id res chain seq x y z
N MET A 1 11.59 2.54 -9.45
CA MET A 1 10.13 2.81 -9.47
C MET A 1 9.99 4.23 -8.98
N ALA A 2 9.71 5.12 -9.93
CA ALA A 2 9.98 6.55 -9.82
C ALA A 2 8.84 7.24 -9.09
N PHE A 3 9.16 8.28 -8.31
CA PHE A 3 8.30 9.28 -7.62
C PHE A 3 6.81 9.36 -8.00
N ARG A 4 6.48 9.25 -9.29
CA ARG A 4 5.10 9.10 -9.80
C ARG A 4 4.30 7.96 -9.18
N ASP A 5 4.91 6.79 -8.98
CA ASP A 5 4.24 5.64 -8.39
C ASP A 5 3.94 5.89 -6.90
N GLN A 6 4.86 6.53 -6.18
CA GLN A 6 4.66 6.93 -4.78
C GLN A 6 3.49 7.89 -4.66
N GLN A 7 3.47 8.94 -5.48
CA GLN A 7 2.40 9.92 -5.50
C GLN A 7 1.05 9.27 -5.82
N LYS A 8 1.01 8.31 -6.76
CA LYS A 8 -0.21 7.55 -7.09
C LYS A 8 -0.72 6.72 -5.92
N PHE A 9 0.15 6.01 -5.21
CA PHE A 9 -0.24 5.24 -4.03
C PHE A 9 -0.73 6.16 -2.91
N LEU A 10 -0.05 7.28 -2.68
CA LEU A 10 -0.44 8.26 -1.66
C LEU A 10 -1.79 8.91 -1.96
N ASP A 11 -2.06 9.25 -3.22
CA ASP A 11 -3.33 9.84 -3.63
C ASP A 11 -4.49 8.85 -3.50
N TYR A 12 -4.25 7.58 -3.81
CA TYR A 12 -5.24 6.53 -3.59
C TYR A 12 -5.53 6.33 -2.09
N LEU A 13 -4.48 6.21 -1.29
CA LEU A 13 -4.54 6.02 0.16
C LEU A 13 -5.20 7.20 0.88
N LYS A 14 -5.09 8.42 0.34
CA LYS A 14 -5.77 9.62 0.85
C LYS A 14 -7.27 9.43 1.02
N LYS A 15 -7.91 8.68 0.11
CA LYS A 15 -9.35 8.39 0.17
C LYS A 15 -9.73 7.45 1.31
N PHE A 16 -8.75 6.68 1.79
CA PHE A 16 -8.92 5.73 2.88
C PHE A 16 -8.37 6.24 4.21
N GLU A 17 -7.83 7.47 4.25
CA GLU A 17 -7.26 8.09 5.46
C GLU A 17 -8.24 8.05 6.64
N SER A 18 -9.54 8.24 6.39
CA SER A 18 -10.59 8.16 7.42
C SER A 18 -10.90 6.74 7.90
N ARG A 19 -10.49 5.72 7.15
CA ARG A 19 -10.65 4.28 7.46
C ARG A 19 -9.34 3.65 7.94
N MET A 20 -8.27 4.45 8.07
CA MET A 20 -6.98 4.00 8.55
C MET A 20 -6.94 3.81 10.05
N GLU A 21 -6.25 2.76 10.51
CA GLU A 21 -5.92 2.65 11.92
C GLU A 21 -4.92 3.74 12.30
N ARG A 22 -4.89 4.11 13.58
CA ARG A 22 -4.04 5.22 14.08
C ARG A 22 -2.57 5.08 13.67
N LYS A 23 -2.04 3.86 13.75
CA LYS A 23 -0.65 3.54 13.37
C LYS A 23 -0.41 3.72 11.87
N GLU A 24 -1.37 3.31 11.06
CA GLU A 24 -1.30 3.40 9.59
C GLU A 24 -1.44 4.84 9.11
N LEU A 25 -2.30 5.61 9.78
CA LEU A 25 -2.46 7.04 9.56
C LEU A 25 -1.14 7.78 9.86
N GLU A 26 -0.43 7.39 10.92
CA GLU A 26 0.87 7.94 11.26
C GLU A 26 1.93 7.61 10.20
N ASP A 27 2.03 6.34 9.78
CA ASP A 27 2.91 5.92 8.67
C ASP A 27 2.55 6.67 7.36
N TYR A 28 1.27 6.75 7.00
CA TYR A 28 0.77 7.48 5.82
C TYR A 28 1.16 8.96 5.86
N LYS A 29 0.90 9.64 6.97
CA LYS A 29 1.28 11.06 7.14
C LYS A 29 2.79 11.26 7.05
N MET A 30 3.58 10.31 7.54
CA MET A 30 5.03 10.35 7.41
C MET A 30 5.47 10.26 5.94
N PHE A 31 4.86 9.37 5.16
CA PHE A 31 5.11 9.28 3.71
C PHE A 31 4.67 10.54 2.97
N VAL A 32 3.48 11.09 3.27
CA VAL A 32 3.00 12.35 2.67
C VAL A 32 3.95 13.51 2.93
N LYS A 33 4.52 13.60 4.14
CA LYS A 33 5.54 14.62 4.45
C LYS A 33 6.80 14.44 3.61
N ARG A 34 7.38 13.24 3.59
CA ARG A 34 8.58 12.95 2.76
C ARG A 34 8.37 13.25 1.28
N GLN A 35 7.18 12.90 0.75
CA GLN A 35 6.82 13.22 -0.63
C GLN A 35 6.74 14.74 -0.88
N LYS A 36 6.26 15.51 0.10
CA LYS A 36 6.15 16.97 0.02
C LYS A 36 7.53 17.64 0.10
N ASP A 37 8.44 17.04 0.84
CA ASP A 37 9.82 17.51 1.00
C ASP A 37 10.72 17.06 -0.18
N ASP A 38 10.15 16.45 -1.23
CA ASP A 38 10.85 15.86 -2.39
C ASP A 38 11.94 14.84 -1.98
N GLU A 39 11.81 14.22 -0.80
CA GLU A 39 12.71 13.20 -0.31
C GLU A 39 12.40 11.84 -0.94
N ASP A 40 13.43 11.18 -1.48
CA ASP A 40 13.32 9.82 -2.00
C ASP A 40 12.96 8.83 -0.88
N PHE A 41 12.01 7.96 -1.15
CA PHE A 41 11.66 6.92 -0.19
C PHE A 41 12.69 5.80 -0.23
N ASP A 42 13.24 5.50 0.95
CA ASP A 42 14.02 4.29 1.16
C ASP A 42 13.24 3.02 0.77
N THR A 43 13.96 1.95 0.48
CA THR A 43 13.37 0.63 0.15
C THR A 43 12.35 0.16 1.19
N ILE A 44 12.57 0.47 2.47
CA ILE A 44 11.66 0.15 3.57
C ILE A 44 10.37 0.98 3.49
N SER A 45 10.50 2.29 3.26
CA SER A 45 9.37 3.21 3.12
C SER A 45 8.52 2.84 1.90
N MET A 46 9.15 2.51 0.78
CA MET A 46 8.46 2.01 -0.41
C MET A 46 7.73 0.68 -0.14
N LYS A 47 8.35 -0.25 0.60
CA LYS A 47 7.71 -1.52 0.96
C LYS A 47 6.47 -1.29 1.82
N ARG A 48 6.57 -0.45 2.85
CA ARG A 48 5.44 -0.11 3.73
C ARG A 48 4.32 0.60 3.00
N LEU A 49 4.65 1.57 2.13
CA LEU A 49 3.66 2.25 1.31
C LEU A 49 2.88 1.26 0.43
N LYS A 50 3.59 0.29 -0.15
CA LYS A 50 2.98 -0.77 -0.96
C LYS A 50 2.13 -1.73 -0.14
N GLU A 51 2.58 -2.14 1.04
CA GLU A 51 1.81 -2.97 1.98
C GLU A 51 0.53 -2.27 2.42
N LEU A 52 0.63 -0.97 2.72
CA LEU A 52 -0.51 -0.14 3.09
C LEU A 52 -1.48 -0.02 1.91
N TYR A 53 -0.97 0.30 0.71
CA TYR A 53 -1.77 0.33 -0.52
C TYR A 53 -2.48 -1.00 -0.76
N ASP A 54 -1.78 -2.14 -0.65
CA ASP A 54 -2.37 -3.46 -0.84
C ASP A 54 -3.47 -3.73 0.19
N LYS A 55 -3.27 -3.41 1.47
CA LYS A 55 -4.29 -3.62 2.51
C LYS A 55 -5.61 -2.88 2.20
N TYR A 56 -5.53 -1.63 1.74
CA TYR A 56 -6.72 -0.83 1.39
C TYR A 56 -7.28 -1.16 0.01
N TYR A 57 -6.43 -1.47 -0.95
CA TYR A 57 -6.83 -1.91 -2.29
C TYR A 57 -7.53 -3.28 -2.24
N THR A 58 -6.96 -4.24 -1.53
CA THR A 58 -7.51 -5.59 -1.34
C THR A 58 -8.75 -5.58 -0.46
N SER A 59 -8.86 -4.69 0.54
CA SER A 59 -10.11 -4.53 1.31
C SER A 59 -11.29 -4.03 0.47
N VAL A 60 -11.03 -3.37 -0.67
CA VAL A 60 -12.07 -2.96 -1.62
C VAL A 60 -12.50 -4.11 -2.54
N ASP A 61 -11.64 -5.10 -2.78
CA ASP A 61 -11.85 -6.09 -3.85
C ASP A 61 -11.67 -7.56 -3.38
N LYS A 62 -11.73 -7.82 -2.07
CA LYS A 62 -11.54 -9.16 -1.45
C LYS A 62 -12.51 -10.25 -1.95
N SER A 63 -13.61 -9.89 -2.60
CA SER A 63 -14.49 -10.87 -3.26
C SER A 63 -13.98 -11.35 -4.63
N LYS A 64 -12.96 -10.72 -5.24
CA LYS A 64 -12.41 -11.13 -6.55
C LYS A 64 -11.01 -11.76 -6.47
N PHE A 65 -10.25 -11.51 -5.40
CA PHE A 65 -8.87 -11.97 -5.26
C PHE A 65 -8.68 -13.33 -4.54
N ASP A 66 -9.75 -13.98 -4.08
CA ASP A 66 -9.67 -15.34 -3.51
C ASP A 66 -9.04 -16.35 -4.50
N ASN A 67 -9.18 -16.08 -5.81
CA ASN A 67 -8.59 -16.89 -6.87
C ASN A 67 -7.09 -16.63 -7.13
N LEU A 68 -6.50 -15.56 -6.59
CA LEU A 68 -5.10 -15.22 -6.85
C LEU A 68 -4.13 -15.87 -5.84
N PHE A 69 -4.61 -16.22 -4.65
CA PHE A 69 -3.83 -16.94 -3.64
C PHE A 69 -4.04 -18.46 -3.65
N LYS A 70 -4.98 -18.95 -4.47
CA LYS A 70 -5.30 -20.38 -4.61
C LYS A 70 -4.57 -21.04 -5.78
N LYS A 71 -3.29 -20.73 -6.01
CA LYS A 71 -2.45 -21.57 -6.87
C LYS A 71 -0.96 -21.37 -6.61
N SER A 72 -0.46 -21.98 -5.54
CA SER A 72 0.86 -22.65 -5.50
C SER A 72 1.10 -23.28 -4.13
N ASN A 73 0.38 -24.37 -3.83
CA ASN A 73 1.02 -25.60 -3.34
C ASN A 73 0.01 -26.76 -3.33
N GLU A 74 -0.44 -27.15 -4.52
CA GLU A 74 -0.94 -28.50 -4.76
C GLU A 74 -0.03 -29.12 -5.83
N SER A 75 1.14 -29.54 -5.37
CA SER A 75 2.01 -30.54 -5.99
C SER A 75 2.33 -31.45 -4.80
N GLY A 76 1.68 -32.58 -4.60
CA GLY A 76 1.57 -33.69 -5.54
C GLY A 76 2.34 -34.84 -4.90
N ASN A 77 1.58 -35.78 -4.34
CA ASN A 77 1.89 -37.15 -3.93
C ASN A 77 3.34 -37.64 -4.01
#